data_AF-A0A8C9T180-F1
#
_entry.id   AF-A0A8C9T180-F1
#
_cell.length_a   1.000
_cell.length_b   1.000
_cell.length_c   1.000
_cell.angle_alpha   90.00
_cell.angle_beta   90.00
_cell.angle_gamma   90.00
#
_symmetry.space_group_name_H-M   'P 1'
#
loop_
_entity.id
_entity.type
_entity.pdbx_description
1 polymer ?
#
loop_
_entity_poly.entity_id
_entity_poly.type
_entity_poly.pdbx_seq_one_letter_code
_entity_poly.pdbx_strand_id
1 'polypeptide(L)'
;ESLRRRRKELDEKEEQLKESLFKFNKFLKENDAKRGRALKKASEEKDLARQKQAEVELLEQEVLVLQKRRETMRVKVQRKAVYRDFLHRVTKSSTKFGEIWELVARFDTLLATREQLLGRESEGRQLGEALRQQHRRFVDEQSDRILRYNNQLSELQTRLEQVRSLALKWEATWNHIQSISARETLLLGQIKVTTLNLFHMMGGQTDDENGVGIGDTLGQLDRVMPSQCQFVFNIWNWSLHTYYVT
;
A
#
# COMPACT_ATOMS: atom_id res chain seq x y z
N GLU A 1 23.00 -95.08 119.55
CA GLU A 1 23.38 -95.07 118.11
C GLU A 1 22.21 -94.88 117.13
N SER A 2 20.99 -95.37 117.41
CA SER A 2 19.82 -95.29 116.51
C SER A 2 19.37 -93.88 116.11
N LEU A 3 19.26 -92.93 117.07
CA LEU A 3 18.79 -91.56 116.80
C LEU A 3 19.75 -90.75 115.92
N ARG A 4 21.05 -91.07 115.94
CA ARG A 4 22.09 -90.36 115.17
C ARG A 4 22.08 -90.78 113.69
N ARG A 5 21.75 -92.05 113.39
CA ARG A 5 21.52 -92.55 112.03
C ARG A 5 20.24 -91.98 111.41
N ARG A 6 19.14 -91.98 112.17
CA ARG A 6 17.84 -91.43 111.71
C ARG A 6 17.94 -89.94 111.38
N ARG A 7 18.71 -89.17 112.15
CA ARG A 7 18.94 -87.73 111.93
C ARG A 7 19.81 -87.49 110.69
N LYS A 8 20.86 -88.30 110.48
CA LYS A 8 21.68 -88.31 109.25
C LYS A 8 20.86 -88.63 107.99
N GLU A 9 20.00 -89.64 108.05
CA GLU A 9 19.11 -90.00 106.92
C GLU A 9 18.09 -88.89 106.61
N LEU A 10 17.63 -88.18 107.64
CA LEU A 10 16.70 -87.05 107.48
C LEU A 10 17.42 -85.85 106.85
N ASP A 11 18.63 -85.55 107.30
CA ASP A 11 19.48 -84.50 106.72
C ASP A 11 19.85 -84.84 105.25
N GLU A 12 20.19 -86.10 104.95
CA GLU A 12 20.45 -86.57 103.58
C GLU A 12 19.21 -86.45 102.67
N LYS A 13 18.03 -86.81 103.17
CA LYS A 13 16.77 -86.64 102.42
C LYS A 13 16.41 -85.17 102.24
N GLU A 14 16.64 -84.33 103.24
CA GLU A 14 16.41 -82.89 103.14
C GLU A 14 17.35 -82.26 102.11
N GLU A 15 18.62 -82.69 102.08
CA GLU A 15 19.61 -82.20 101.12
C GLU A 15 19.30 -82.69 99.69
N GLN A 16 18.87 -83.93 99.53
CA GLN A 16 18.36 -84.45 98.24
C GLN A 16 17.12 -83.68 97.76
N LEU A 17 16.20 -83.32 98.67
CA LEU A 17 15.04 -82.50 98.35
C LEU A 17 15.45 -81.10 97.92
N LYS A 18 16.38 -80.45 98.64
CA LYS A 18 16.95 -79.14 98.28
C LYS A 18 17.63 -79.17 96.91
N GLU A 19 18.43 -80.19 96.62
CA GLU A 19 19.03 -80.37 95.31
C GLU A 19 17.98 -80.58 94.21
N SER A 20 16.94 -81.38 94.47
CA SER A 20 15.86 -81.62 93.50
C SER A 20 15.09 -80.33 93.19
N LEU A 21 14.79 -79.52 94.20
CA LEU A 21 14.14 -78.23 94.07
C LEU A 21 15.03 -77.23 93.33
N PHE A 22 16.34 -77.27 93.54
CA PHE A 22 17.29 -76.44 92.81
C PHE A 22 17.37 -76.82 91.33
N LYS A 23 17.45 -78.14 91.04
CA LYS A 23 17.43 -78.69 89.66
C LYS A 23 16.11 -78.37 88.96
N PHE A 24 14.97 -78.50 89.66
CA PHE A 24 13.64 -78.19 89.12
C PHE A 24 13.47 -76.68 88.86
N ASN A 25 13.89 -75.81 89.79
CA ASN A 25 13.89 -74.36 89.57
C ASN A 25 14.78 -73.96 88.39
N LYS A 26 15.96 -74.58 88.26
CA LYS A 26 16.84 -74.36 87.11
C LYS A 26 16.17 -74.79 85.80
N PHE A 27 15.53 -75.96 85.79
CA PHE A 27 14.77 -76.45 84.64
C PHE A 27 13.62 -75.52 84.25
N LEU A 28 12.84 -75.03 85.23
CA LEU A 28 11.76 -74.07 84.98
C LEU A 28 12.30 -72.78 84.36
N LYS A 29 13.36 -72.20 84.92
CA LYS A 29 14.00 -70.99 84.37
C LYS A 29 14.52 -71.21 82.94
N GLU A 30 15.14 -72.35 82.67
CA GLU A 30 15.62 -72.68 81.32
C GLU A 30 14.48 -72.93 80.33
N ASN A 31 13.39 -73.56 80.78
CA ASN A 31 12.19 -73.79 79.96
C ASN A 31 11.50 -72.46 79.63
N ASP A 32 11.29 -71.60 80.62
CA ASP A 32 10.74 -70.26 80.43
C ASP A 32 11.64 -69.42 79.51
N ALA A 33 12.96 -69.51 79.65
CA ALA A 33 13.89 -68.86 78.72
C ALA A 33 13.82 -69.43 77.29
N LYS A 34 13.65 -70.76 77.13
CA LYS A 34 13.42 -71.39 75.81
C LYS A 34 12.10 -70.95 75.21
N ARG A 35 11.02 -70.93 75.99
CA ARG A 35 9.69 -70.45 75.58
C ARG A 35 9.74 -68.99 75.18
N GLY A 36 10.41 -68.13 75.97
CA GLY A 36 10.60 -66.72 75.66
C GLY A 36 11.36 -66.50 74.35
N ARG A 37 12.46 -67.23 74.11
CA ARG A 37 13.19 -67.16 72.84
C ARG A 37 12.36 -67.64 71.65
N ALA A 38 11.63 -68.75 71.80
CA ALA A 38 10.78 -69.28 70.75
C ALA A 38 9.65 -68.30 70.38
N LEU A 39 8.99 -67.70 71.39
CA LEU A 39 7.96 -66.68 71.19
C LEU A 39 8.53 -65.43 70.51
N LYS A 40 9.71 -64.95 70.95
CA LYS A 40 10.36 -63.78 70.35
C LYS A 40 10.71 -64.04 68.88
N LYS A 41 11.33 -65.18 68.57
CA LYS A 41 11.67 -65.56 67.20
C LYS A 41 10.43 -65.68 66.32
N ALA A 42 9.36 -66.30 66.82
CA ALA A 42 8.09 -66.40 66.11
C ALA A 42 7.44 -65.01 65.86
N SER A 43 7.59 -64.07 66.79
CA SER A 43 7.14 -62.69 66.60
C SER A 43 7.98 -61.96 65.54
N GLU A 44 9.31 -62.02 65.65
CA GLU A 44 10.23 -61.39 64.70
C GLU A 44 10.02 -61.93 63.27
N GLU A 45 9.80 -63.24 63.13
CA GLU A 45 9.53 -63.89 61.83
C GLU A 45 8.17 -63.47 61.25
N LYS A 46 7.14 -63.32 62.09
CA LYS A 46 5.83 -62.76 61.67
C LYS A 46 5.95 -61.30 61.24
N ASP A 47 6.74 -60.50 61.93
CA ASP A 47 6.95 -59.09 61.60
C ASP A 47 7.71 -58.94 60.29
N LEU A 48 8.76 -59.74 60.08
CA LEU A 48 9.52 -59.78 58.84
C LEU A 48 8.63 -60.26 57.67
N ALA A 49 7.82 -61.29 57.87
CA ALA A 49 6.87 -61.76 56.86
C ALA A 49 5.87 -60.67 56.48
N ARG A 50 5.33 -59.90 57.45
CA ARG A 50 4.44 -58.77 57.17
C ARG A 50 5.14 -57.65 56.39
N GLN A 51 6.38 -57.29 56.75
CA GLN A 51 7.15 -56.29 56.00
C GLN A 51 7.40 -56.72 54.57
N LYS A 52 7.81 -57.98 54.37
CA LYS A 52 8.05 -58.53 53.04
C LYS A 52 6.76 -58.61 52.21
N GLN A 53 5.63 -58.96 52.83
CA GLN A 53 4.35 -58.96 52.14
C GLN A 53 3.94 -57.56 51.67
N ALA A 54 4.11 -56.54 52.52
CA ALA A 54 3.83 -55.15 52.13
C ALA A 54 4.77 -54.67 51.00
N GLU A 55 6.04 -55.06 51.03
CA GLU A 55 7.00 -54.77 49.95
C GLU A 55 6.59 -55.43 48.63
N VAL A 56 6.15 -56.70 48.67
CA VAL A 56 5.62 -57.41 47.50
C VAL A 56 4.41 -56.68 46.93
N GLU A 57 3.45 -56.28 47.76
CA GLU A 57 2.25 -55.55 47.31
C GLU A 57 2.59 -54.22 46.64
N LEU A 58 3.56 -53.47 47.18
CA LEU A 58 4.03 -52.22 46.57
C LEU A 58 4.70 -52.46 45.21
N LEU A 59 5.58 -53.47 45.13
CA LEU A 59 6.27 -53.83 43.89
C LEU A 59 5.29 -54.34 42.83
N GLU A 60 4.28 -55.11 43.22
CA GLU A 60 3.21 -55.56 42.33
C GLU A 60 2.43 -54.37 41.73
N GLN A 61 2.10 -53.36 42.55
CA GLN A 61 1.48 -52.13 42.06
C GLN A 61 2.38 -51.37 41.08
N GLU A 62 3.67 -51.26 41.37
CA GLU A 62 4.64 -50.60 40.49
C GLU A 62 4.75 -51.33 39.14
N VAL A 63 4.82 -52.66 39.16
CA VAL A 63 4.84 -53.48 37.94
C VAL A 63 3.60 -53.23 37.10
N LEU A 64 2.41 -53.17 37.71
CA LEU A 64 1.17 -52.88 36.98
C LEU A 64 1.20 -51.50 36.31
N VAL A 65 1.69 -50.47 37.01
CA VAL A 65 1.82 -49.11 36.45
C VAL A 65 2.80 -49.10 35.27
N LEU A 66 3.96 -49.73 35.42
CA LEU A 66 4.98 -49.81 34.38
C LEU A 66 4.49 -50.59 33.16
N GLN A 67 3.77 -51.69 33.37
CA GLN A 67 3.14 -52.46 32.28
C GLN A 67 2.13 -51.61 31.50
N LYS A 68 1.27 -50.85 32.18
CA LYS A 68 0.31 -49.95 31.53
C LYS A 68 1.01 -48.85 30.73
N ARG A 69 2.10 -48.28 31.26
CA ARG A 69 2.90 -47.28 30.56
C ARG A 69 3.58 -47.86 29.33
N ARG A 70 4.15 -49.06 29.45
CA ARG A 70 4.76 -49.80 28.33
C ARG A 70 3.73 -50.04 27.23
N GLU A 71 2.53 -50.50 27.58
CA GLU A 71 1.50 -50.78 26.58
C GLU A 71 1.03 -49.51 25.87
N THR A 72 0.85 -48.42 26.61
CA THR A 72 0.52 -47.11 26.04
C THR A 72 1.59 -46.65 25.03
N MET A 73 2.87 -46.82 25.36
CA MET A 73 3.97 -46.49 24.46
C MET A 73 4.03 -47.42 23.25
N ARG A 74 3.81 -48.73 23.45
CA ARG A 74 3.76 -49.73 22.39
C ARG A 74 2.70 -49.38 21.36
N VAL A 75 1.48 -49.06 21.79
CA VAL A 75 0.39 -48.65 20.90
C VAL A 75 0.76 -47.38 20.14
N LYS A 76 1.37 -46.38 20.80
CA LYS A 76 1.84 -45.14 20.13
C LYS A 76 2.89 -45.42 19.05
N VAL A 77 3.84 -46.31 19.33
CA VAL A 77 4.89 -46.71 18.37
C VAL A 77 4.28 -47.49 17.19
N GLN A 78 3.39 -48.44 17.47
CA GLN A 78 2.71 -49.21 16.42
C GLN A 78 1.88 -48.32 15.50
N ARG A 79 1.14 -47.34 16.04
CA ARG A 79 0.42 -46.36 15.22
C ARG A 79 1.34 -45.58 14.29
N LYS A 80 2.56 -45.26 14.74
CA LYS A 80 3.55 -44.54 13.93
C LYS A 80 4.38 -45.44 13.00
N ALA A 81 4.33 -46.76 13.17
CA ALA A 81 5.09 -47.71 12.36
C ALA A 81 4.76 -47.60 10.87
N VAL A 82 3.50 -47.26 10.53
CA VAL A 82 3.06 -47.04 9.15
C VAL A 82 3.91 -45.99 8.43
N TYR A 83 4.28 -44.89 9.10
CA TYR A 83 5.12 -43.84 8.53
C TYR A 83 6.55 -44.31 8.33
N ARG A 84 7.13 -45.02 9.30
CA ARG A 84 8.46 -45.62 9.18
C ARG A 84 8.51 -46.59 7.99
N ASP A 85 7.54 -47.49 7.90
CA ASP A 85 7.50 -48.50 6.86
C ASP A 85 7.30 -47.87 5.48
N PHE A 86 6.48 -46.82 5.39
CA PHE A 86 6.37 -45.99 4.20
C PHE A 86 7.70 -45.34 3.81
N LEU A 87 8.36 -44.63 4.73
CA LEU A 87 9.65 -43.98 4.47
C LEU A 87 10.71 -44.99 4.05
N HIS A 88 10.71 -46.18 4.66
CA HIS A 88 11.64 -47.23 4.29
C HIS A 88 11.36 -47.80 2.89
N ARG A 89 10.09 -47.96 2.49
CA ARG A 89 9.71 -48.31 1.10
C ARG A 89 10.13 -47.24 0.10
N VAL A 90 9.91 -45.96 0.41
CA VAL A 90 10.31 -44.83 -0.44
C VAL A 90 11.82 -44.76 -0.58
N THR A 91 12.57 -44.96 0.50
CA THR A 91 14.03 -44.97 0.47
C THR A 91 14.55 -46.14 -0.36
N LYS A 92 14.00 -47.35 -0.17
CA LYS A 92 14.38 -48.54 -0.97
C LYS A 92 14.07 -48.43 -2.47
N SER A 93 13.01 -47.72 -2.83
CA SER A 93 12.63 -47.52 -4.24
C SER A 93 13.38 -46.38 -4.90
N SER A 94 13.95 -45.46 -4.11
CA SER A 94 14.74 -44.35 -4.60
C SER A 94 16.21 -44.76 -4.71
N THR A 95 16.83 -44.52 -5.87
CA THR A 95 18.28 -44.70 -6.04
C THR A 95 19.11 -43.54 -5.49
N LYS A 96 18.46 -42.47 -5.00
CA LYS A 96 19.11 -41.20 -4.63
C LYS A 96 19.39 -41.06 -3.13
N PHE A 97 18.80 -41.89 -2.28
CA PHE A 97 18.93 -41.79 -0.82
C PHE A 97 19.23 -43.17 -0.26
N GLY A 98 20.30 -43.28 0.53
CA GLY A 98 20.67 -44.54 1.20
C GLY A 98 19.87 -44.74 2.49
N GLU A 99 19.63 -43.64 3.21
CA GLU A 99 18.98 -43.67 4.53
C GLU A 99 17.78 -42.74 4.62
N ILE A 100 16.83 -43.05 5.50
CA ILE A 100 15.61 -42.25 5.73
C ILE A 100 15.98 -40.81 6.14
N TRP A 101 17.03 -40.64 6.94
CA TRP A 101 17.47 -39.32 7.41
C TRP A 101 17.94 -38.41 6.28
N GLU A 102 18.55 -38.96 5.23
CA GLU A 102 18.97 -38.18 4.05
C GLU A 102 17.76 -37.65 3.27
N LEU A 103 16.72 -38.48 3.14
CA LEU A 103 15.45 -38.09 2.55
C LEU A 103 14.80 -36.96 3.36
N VAL A 104 14.75 -37.09 4.69
CA VAL A 104 14.18 -36.07 5.58
C VAL A 104 14.97 -34.76 5.50
N ALA A 105 16.31 -34.81 5.57
CA ALA A 105 17.16 -33.62 5.46
C ALA A 105 16.97 -32.91 4.11
N ARG A 106 16.80 -33.67 3.02
CA ARG A 106 16.47 -33.10 1.72
C ARG A 106 15.10 -32.44 1.71
N PHE A 107 14.09 -33.06 2.31
CA PHE A 107 12.76 -32.47 2.46
C PHE A 107 12.80 -31.17 3.26
N ASP A 108 13.53 -31.14 4.38
CA ASP A 108 13.67 -29.94 5.21
C ASP A 108 14.34 -28.80 4.41
N THR A 109 15.39 -29.11 3.66
CA THR A 109 16.03 -28.14 2.76
C THR A 109 15.07 -27.64 1.68
N LEU A 110 14.25 -28.53 1.10
CA LEU A 110 13.24 -28.16 0.10
C LEU A 110 12.12 -27.29 0.69
N LEU A 111 11.71 -27.56 1.92
CA LEU A 111 10.72 -26.73 2.62
C LEU A 111 11.29 -25.34 2.93
N ALA A 112 12.50 -25.27 3.47
CA ALA A 112 13.16 -24.00 3.76
C ALA A 112 13.37 -23.16 2.48
N THR A 113 13.83 -23.79 1.40
CA THR A 113 14.00 -23.10 0.11
C THR A 113 12.65 -22.67 -0.48
N ARG A 114 11.60 -23.49 -0.38
CA ARG A 114 10.25 -23.11 -0.79
C ARG A 114 9.75 -21.87 -0.03
N GLU A 115 9.92 -21.84 1.28
CA GLU A 115 9.50 -20.71 2.11
C GLU A 115 10.26 -19.43 1.73
N GLN A 116 11.58 -19.51 1.53
CA GLN A 116 12.38 -18.40 1.03
C GLN A 116 11.91 -17.90 -0.35
N LEU A 117 11.60 -18.81 -1.28
CA LEU A 117 11.12 -18.45 -2.61
C LEU A 117 9.76 -17.76 -2.56
N LEU A 118 8.83 -18.25 -1.73
CA LEU A 118 7.53 -17.60 -1.52
C LEU A 118 7.68 -16.21 -0.90
N GLY A 119 8.60 -16.03 0.05
CA GLY A 119 8.93 -14.72 0.61
C GLY A 119 9.42 -13.75 -0.46
N ARG A 120 10.40 -14.16 -1.27
CA ARG A 120 10.94 -13.35 -2.37
C ARG A 120 9.89 -13.03 -3.44
N GLU A 121 9.04 -13.99 -3.78
CA GLU A 121 7.95 -13.77 -4.73
C GLU A 121 6.97 -12.71 -4.20
N SER A 122 6.60 -12.80 -2.92
CA SER A 122 5.73 -11.83 -2.26
C SER A 122 6.35 -10.43 -2.25
N GLU A 123 7.62 -10.31 -1.85
CA GLU A 123 8.36 -9.04 -1.87
C GLU A 123 8.42 -8.44 -3.28
N GLY A 124 8.77 -9.26 -4.28
CA GLY A 124 8.80 -8.83 -5.68
C GLY A 124 7.44 -8.37 -6.19
N ARG A 125 6.36 -9.04 -5.78
CA ARG A 125 4.98 -8.66 -6.13
C ARG A 125 4.61 -7.32 -5.50
N GLN A 126 4.93 -7.10 -4.23
CA GLN A 126 4.68 -5.83 -3.52
C GLN A 126 5.45 -4.67 -4.16
N LEU A 127 6.73 -4.86 -4.46
CA LEU A 127 7.54 -3.85 -5.17
C LEU A 127 6.98 -3.55 -6.56
N GLY A 128 6.57 -4.57 -7.30
CA GLY A 128 5.94 -4.41 -8.61
C GLY A 128 4.62 -3.63 -8.54
N GLU A 129 3.78 -3.93 -7.56
CA GLU A 129 2.52 -3.20 -7.34
C GLU A 129 2.76 -1.74 -6.94
N ALA A 130 3.72 -1.49 -6.05
CA ALA A 130 4.11 -0.14 -5.65
C ALA A 130 4.60 0.69 -6.85
N LEU A 131 5.48 0.12 -7.68
CA LEU A 131 5.98 0.79 -8.88
C LEU A 131 4.86 1.05 -9.90
N ARG A 132 3.96 0.07 -10.12
CA ARG A 132 2.78 0.27 -10.99
C ARG A 132 1.85 1.35 -10.45
N GLN A 133 1.73 1.49 -9.13
CA GLN A 133 0.92 2.55 -8.53
C GLN A 133 1.57 3.93 -8.71
N GLN A 134 2.88 4.03 -8.48
CA GLN A 134 3.63 5.27 -8.72
C GLN A 134 3.55 5.70 -10.19
N HIS A 135 3.73 4.75 -11.11
CA HIS A 135 3.61 5.01 -12.54
C HIS A 135 2.21 5.50 -12.92
N ARG A 136 1.14 4.88 -12.39
CA ARG A 136 -0.24 5.33 -12.61
C ARG A 136 -0.45 6.77 -12.13
N ARG A 137 -0.03 7.09 -10.91
CA ARG A 137 -0.11 8.46 -10.37
C ARG A 137 0.62 9.47 -11.26
N PHE A 138 1.82 9.14 -11.71
CA PHE A 138 2.58 10.02 -12.59
C PHE A 138 1.85 10.26 -13.92
N VAL A 139 1.31 9.21 -14.54
CA VAL A 139 0.53 9.34 -15.78
C VAL A 139 -0.72 10.20 -15.57
N ASP A 140 -1.46 9.98 -14.49
CA ASP A 140 -2.64 10.77 -14.15
C ASP A 140 -2.27 12.25 -13.97
N GLU A 141 -1.19 12.55 -13.22
CA GLU A 141 -0.69 13.92 -13.04
C GLU A 141 -0.26 14.58 -14.35
N GLN A 142 0.39 13.85 -15.26
CA GLN A 142 0.75 14.40 -16.57
C GLN A 142 -0.48 14.62 -17.45
N SER A 143 -1.45 13.70 -17.42
CA SER A 143 -2.72 13.85 -18.13
C SER A 143 -3.47 15.12 -17.68
N ASP A 144 -3.54 15.34 -16.37
CA ASP A 144 -4.12 16.55 -15.78
C ASP A 144 -3.40 17.82 -16.24
N ARG A 145 -2.06 17.79 -16.31
CA ARG A 145 -1.26 18.92 -16.82
C ARG A 145 -1.55 19.20 -18.28
N ILE A 146 -1.60 18.17 -19.12
CA ILE A 146 -1.93 18.30 -20.55
C ILE A 146 -3.32 18.92 -20.70
N LEU A 147 -4.30 18.46 -19.92
CA LEU A 147 -5.66 19.01 -19.95
C LEU A 147 -5.67 20.49 -19.57
N ARG A 148 -4.93 20.88 -18.51
CA ARG A 148 -4.81 22.30 -18.11
C ARG A 148 -4.20 23.16 -19.22
N TYR A 149 -3.12 22.71 -19.85
CA TYR A 149 -2.50 23.46 -20.95
C TYR A 149 -3.40 23.53 -22.19
N ASN A 150 -4.13 22.48 -22.52
CA ASN A 150 -5.10 22.51 -23.62
C ASN A 150 -6.23 23.51 -23.37
N ASN A 151 -6.73 23.59 -22.13
CA ASN A 151 -7.72 24.59 -21.77
C ASN A 151 -7.17 26.01 -21.89
N GLN A 152 -5.96 26.26 -21.38
CA GLN A 152 -5.29 27.57 -21.52
C GLN A 152 -5.04 27.93 -22.99
N LEU A 153 -4.61 26.97 -23.80
CA LEU A 153 -4.41 27.17 -25.23
C LEU A 153 -5.72 27.57 -25.92
N SER A 154 -6.82 26.89 -25.60
CA SER A 154 -8.14 27.19 -26.16
C SER A 154 -8.63 28.60 -25.76
N GLU A 155 -8.40 29.00 -24.51
CA GLU A 155 -8.72 30.34 -24.03
C GLU A 155 -7.91 31.42 -24.77
N LEU A 156 -6.59 31.22 -24.89
CA LEU A 156 -5.71 32.14 -25.59
C LEU A 156 -6.03 32.24 -27.08
N GLN A 157 -6.35 31.11 -27.73
CA GLN A 157 -6.81 31.09 -29.13
C GLN A 157 -8.10 31.88 -29.30
N THR A 158 -9.06 31.69 -28.40
CA THR A 158 -10.34 32.43 -28.43
C THR A 158 -10.10 33.93 -28.29
N ARG A 159 -9.24 34.34 -27.35
CA ARG A 159 -8.90 35.76 -27.14
C ARG A 159 -8.18 36.36 -28.35
N LEU A 160 -7.26 35.60 -28.95
CA LEU A 160 -6.54 36.02 -30.14
C LEU A 160 -7.49 36.20 -31.33
N GLU A 161 -8.46 35.29 -31.50
CA GLU A 161 -9.47 35.40 -32.56
C GLU A 161 -10.39 36.61 -32.34
N GLN A 162 -10.79 36.88 -31.09
CA GLN A 162 -11.55 38.08 -30.75
C GLN A 162 -10.79 39.36 -31.12
N VAL A 163 -9.51 39.47 -30.73
CA VAL A 163 -8.67 40.64 -31.05
C VAL A 163 -8.47 40.79 -32.56
N ARG A 164 -8.21 39.69 -33.28
CA ARG A 164 -8.10 39.70 -34.74
C ARG A 164 -9.38 40.18 -35.41
N SER A 165 -10.54 39.69 -34.96
CA SER A 165 -11.83 40.11 -35.50
C SER A 165 -12.09 41.61 -35.30
N LEU A 166 -11.65 42.17 -34.15
CA LEU A 166 -11.75 43.61 -33.88
C LEU A 166 -10.77 44.39 -34.76
N ALA A 167 -9.53 43.93 -34.91
CA ALA A 167 -8.55 44.58 -35.77
C ALA A 167 -9.04 44.65 -37.23
N LEU A 168 -9.57 43.55 -37.76
CA LEU A 168 -10.16 43.51 -39.11
C LEU A 168 -11.33 44.49 -39.27
N LYS A 169 -12.19 44.62 -38.25
CA LYS A 169 -13.28 45.61 -38.26
C LYS A 169 -12.74 47.04 -38.32
N TRP A 170 -11.76 47.36 -37.48
CA TRP A 170 -11.15 48.69 -37.46
C TRP A 170 -10.41 49.01 -38.75
N GLU A 171 -9.67 48.05 -39.31
CA GLU A 171 -9.01 48.19 -40.61
C GLU A 171 -10.02 48.46 -41.73
N ALA A 172 -11.15 47.74 -41.75
CA ALA A 172 -12.22 48.00 -42.71
C ALA A 172 -12.81 49.42 -42.56
N THR A 173 -13.06 49.87 -41.32
CA THR A 173 -13.56 51.24 -41.08
C THR A 173 -12.54 52.30 -41.48
N TRP A 174 -11.25 52.07 -41.20
CA TRP A 174 -10.17 52.97 -41.58
C TRP A 174 -10.06 53.09 -43.10
N ASN A 175 -10.06 51.97 -43.81
CA ASN A 175 -10.03 51.94 -45.28
C ASN A 175 -11.24 52.67 -45.89
N HIS A 176 -12.42 52.55 -45.27
CA HIS A 176 -13.62 53.28 -45.70
C HIS A 176 -13.46 54.80 -45.52
N ILE A 177 -13.01 55.25 -44.35
CA ILE A 177 -12.74 56.67 -44.07
C ILE A 177 -11.69 57.22 -45.04
N GLN A 178 -10.60 56.47 -45.26
CA GLN A 178 -9.53 56.85 -46.18
C GLN A 178 -10.04 56.97 -47.62
N SER A 179 -10.91 56.05 -48.06
CA SER A 179 -11.55 56.11 -49.38
C SER A 179 -12.44 57.36 -49.54
N ILE A 180 -13.24 57.69 -48.52
CA ILE A 180 -14.05 58.93 -48.51
C ILE A 180 -13.15 60.16 -48.57
N SER A 181 -12.14 60.22 -47.71
CA SER A 181 -11.21 61.36 -47.66
C SER A 181 -10.44 61.55 -48.97
N ALA A 182 -10.00 60.46 -49.61
CA ALA A 182 -9.36 60.51 -50.93
C ALA A 182 -10.33 61.04 -52.00
N ARG A 183 -11.59 60.60 -51.97
CA ARG A 183 -12.64 61.11 -52.87
C ARG A 183 -12.93 62.60 -52.63
N GLU A 184 -13.06 63.04 -51.39
CA GLU A 184 -13.27 64.46 -51.06
C GLU A 184 -12.07 65.32 -51.45
N THR A 185 -10.85 64.83 -51.22
CA THR A 185 -9.61 65.50 -51.64
C THR A 185 -9.55 65.64 -53.16
N LEU A 186 -9.93 64.59 -53.89
CA LEU A 186 -10.01 64.63 -55.35
C LEU A 186 -11.06 65.64 -55.83
N LEU A 187 -12.27 65.62 -55.26
CA LEU A 187 -13.33 66.56 -55.59
C LEU A 187 -12.91 68.01 -55.31
N LEU A 188 -12.27 68.26 -54.16
CA LEU A 188 -11.73 69.57 -53.83
C LEU A 188 -10.68 69.99 -54.86
N GLY A 189 -9.74 69.10 -55.22
CA GLY A 189 -8.76 69.36 -56.27
C GLY A 189 -9.40 69.68 -57.62
N GLN A 190 -10.42 68.93 -58.01
CA GLN A 190 -11.20 69.19 -59.23
C GLN A 190 -11.89 70.57 -59.19
N ILE A 191 -12.56 70.92 -58.08
CA ILE A 191 -13.20 72.23 -57.90
C ILE A 191 -12.17 73.36 -57.99
N LYS A 192 -11.00 73.20 -57.35
CA LYS A 192 -9.93 74.19 -57.41
C LYS A 192 -9.46 74.42 -58.85
N VAL A 193 -9.18 73.35 -59.58
CA VAL A 193 -8.72 73.41 -60.97
C VAL A 193 -9.80 73.98 -61.90
N THR A 194 -11.05 73.55 -61.78
CA THR A 194 -12.13 74.09 -62.61
C THR A 194 -12.41 75.55 -62.32
N THR A 195 -12.40 75.96 -61.05
CA THR A 195 -12.57 77.37 -60.65
C THR A 195 -11.45 78.23 -61.18
N LEU A 196 -10.20 77.79 -61.04
CA LEU A 196 -9.02 78.48 -61.58
C LEU A 196 -9.10 78.58 -63.11
N ASN A 197 -9.47 77.50 -63.79
CA ASN A 197 -9.63 77.50 -65.25
C ASN A 197 -10.74 78.47 -65.70
N LEU A 198 -11.89 78.50 -65.01
CA LEU A 198 -12.96 79.46 -65.28
C LEU A 198 -12.52 80.90 -65.04
N PHE A 199 -11.80 81.16 -63.95
CA PHE A 199 -11.24 82.48 -63.63
C PHE A 199 -10.29 82.99 -64.72
N HIS A 200 -9.37 82.14 -65.19
CA HIS A 200 -8.49 82.46 -66.31
C HIS A 200 -9.26 82.70 -67.62
N MET A 201 -10.28 81.89 -67.92
CA MET A 201 -11.11 82.10 -69.12
C MET A 201 -11.86 83.44 -69.12
N MET A 202 -12.21 83.96 -67.94
CA MET A 202 -12.83 85.30 -67.82
C MET A 202 -11.81 86.45 -67.75
N GLY A 203 -10.54 86.19 -68.07
CA GLY A 203 -9.50 87.21 -68.16
C GLY A 203 -8.80 87.54 -66.84
N GLY A 204 -9.01 86.75 -65.78
CA GLY A 204 -8.31 86.90 -64.51
C GLY A 204 -6.84 86.51 -64.62
N GLN A 205 -5.95 87.31 -64.02
CA GLN A 205 -4.50 87.04 -63.97
C GLN A 205 -4.08 86.67 -62.55
N THR A 206 -3.16 85.71 -62.45
CA THR A 206 -2.72 85.11 -61.19
C THR A 206 -1.33 85.57 -60.72
N ASP A 207 -0.56 86.24 -61.59
CA ASP A 207 0.84 86.64 -61.36
C ASP A 207 1.03 88.16 -61.18
N ASP A 208 -0.02 88.93 -60.89
CA ASP A 208 0.02 90.40 -60.80
C ASP A 208 -0.16 90.91 -59.35
N GLU A 209 0.41 92.07 -58.99
CA GLU A 209 0.39 92.61 -57.59
C GLU A 209 -1.04 92.88 -57.05
N ASN A 210 -2.04 92.95 -57.93
CA ASN A 210 -3.48 93.09 -57.61
C ASN A 210 -4.33 91.86 -58.02
N GLY A 211 -3.68 90.77 -58.45
CA GLY A 211 -4.30 89.51 -58.89
C GLY A 211 -4.74 88.61 -57.72
N VAL A 212 -5.66 87.67 -57.97
CA VAL A 212 -6.00 86.65 -56.97
C VAL A 212 -4.96 85.54 -57.03
N GLY A 213 -4.36 85.18 -55.89
CA GLY A 213 -3.32 84.16 -55.85
C GLY A 213 -3.76 82.79 -56.37
N ILE A 214 -2.85 82.04 -56.99
CA ILE A 214 -3.10 80.72 -57.60
C ILE A 214 -3.76 79.73 -56.61
N GLY A 215 -3.40 79.79 -55.32
CA GLY A 215 -3.95 78.94 -54.27
C GLY A 215 -5.24 79.46 -53.61
N ASP A 216 -5.66 80.69 -53.89
CA ASP A 216 -6.86 81.31 -53.30
C ASP A 216 -8.11 81.04 -54.13
N THR A 217 -8.63 79.83 -53.97
CA THR A 217 -9.82 79.37 -54.70
C THR A 217 -11.08 80.16 -54.36
N LEU A 218 -11.20 80.67 -53.13
CA LEU A 218 -12.38 81.45 -52.71
C LEU A 218 -12.39 82.82 -53.38
N GLY A 219 -11.26 83.53 -53.39
CA GLY A 219 -11.15 84.80 -54.11
C GLY A 219 -11.37 84.65 -55.62
N GLN A 220 -10.96 83.52 -56.21
CA GLN A 220 -11.22 83.21 -57.63
C GLN A 220 -12.71 82.96 -57.87
N LEU A 221 -13.36 82.20 -56.99
CA LEU A 221 -14.80 81.91 -57.08
C LEU A 221 -15.64 83.19 -56.91
N ASP A 222 -15.26 84.09 -56.01
CA ASP A 222 -15.95 85.36 -55.77
C ASP A 222 -15.90 86.31 -56.99
N ARG A 223 -14.87 86.19 -57.84
CA ARG A 223 -14.79 86.91 -59.12
C ARG A 223 -15.55 86.20 -60.25
N VAL A 224 -15.65 84.87 -60.18
CA VAL A 224 -16.40 84.05 -61.15
C VAL A 224 -17.92 84.14 -60.95
N MET A 225 -18.39 84.13 -59.70
CA MET A 225 -19.81 84.08 -59.31
C MET A 225 -20.67 85.25 -59.86
N PRO A 226 -20.30 86.53 -59.69
CA PRO A 226 -21.09 87.66 -60.20
C PRO A 226 -21.22 87.62 -61.73
N SER A 227 -20.15 87.23 -62.41
CA SER A 227 -20.08 87.17 -63.87
C SER A 227 -20.91 86.01 -64.42
N GLN A 228 -20.94 84.86 -63.75
CA GLN A 228 -21.83 83.76 -64.11
C GLN A 228 -23.30 84.06 -63.78
N CYS A 229 -23.60 84.71 -62.65
CA CYS A 229 -24.94 85.20 -62.37
C CYS A 229 -25.39 86.22 -63.43
N GLN A 230 -24.50 87.10 -63.88
CA GLN A 230 -24.79 88.03 -64.97
C GLN A 230 -24.99 87.29 -66.30
N PHE A 231 -24.23 86.24 -66.58
CA PHE A 231 -24.37 85.42 -67.79
C PHE A 231 -25.68 84.62 -67.80
N VAL A 232 -26.05 83.98 -66.69
CA VAL A 232 -27.33 83.28 -66.52
C VAL A 232 -28.49 84.27 -66.52
N PHE A 233 -28.36 85.43 -65.88
CA PHE A 233 -29.34 86.50 -65.94
C PHE A 233 -29.50 87.05 -67.36
N ASN A 234 -28.41 87.22 -68.11
CA ASN A 234 -28.45 87.61 -69.51
C ASN A 234 -29.07 86.54 -70.41
N ILE A 235 -28.80 85.25 -70.18
CA ILE A 235 -29.47 84.14 -70.88
C ILE A 235 -30.95 84.09 -70.53
N TRP A 236 -31.31 84.24 -69.26
CA TRP A 236 -32.71 84.24 -68.81
C TRP A 236 -33.47 85.45 -69.38
N ASN A 237 -32.84 86.62 -69.42
CA ASN A 237 -33.39 87.83 -70.03
C ASN A 237 -33.49 87.70 -71.56
N TRP A 238 -32.53 87.04 -72.22
CA TRP A 238 -32.58 86.72 -73.65
C TRP A 238 -33.69 85.71 -73.97
N SER A 239 -33.89 84.69 -73.14
CA SER A 239 -35.00 83.74 -73.24
C SER A 239 -36.36 84.38 -72.96
N LEU A 240 -36.45 85.29 -71.98
CA LEU A 240 -37.66 86.11 -71.75
C LEU A 240 -37.96 87.04 -72.92
N HIS A 241 -36.93 87.65 -73.52
CA HIS A 241 -37.08 88.47 -74.73
C HIS A 241 -37.53 87.64 -75.93
N THR A 242 -37.07 86.40 -76.07
CA THR A 242 -37.53 85.51 -77.16
C THR A 242 -38.89 84.88 -76.91
N TYR A 243 -39.32 84.68 -75.65
CA TYR A 243 -40.66 84.20 -75.30
C TYR A 243 -41.75 85.29 -75.33
N TYR A 244 -41.42 86.57 -75.13
CA TYR A 244 -42.36 87.70 -75.25
C TYR A 244 -42.43 88.31 -76.67
N VAL A 245 -41.62 87.80 -77.61
CA VAL A 245 -41.55 88.26 -79.02
C VAL A 245 -42.02 87.18 -80.01
N THR A 246 -42.65 86.09 -79.54
CA THR A 246 -43.60 85.29 -80.33
C THR A 246 -45.01 85.83 -80.16
#